data_AF-A0A094DJV8-F1
#
_entry.id   AF-A0A094DJV8-F1
#
_cell.length_a   1.000
_cell.length_b   1.000
_cell.length_c   1.000
_cell.angle_alpha   90.00
_cell.angle_beta   90.00
_cell.angle_gamma   90.00
#
_symmetry.space_group_name_H-M   'P 1'
#
loop_
_entity.id
_entity.type
_entity.pdbx_description
1 polymer ?
#
loop_
_entity_poly.entity_id
_entity_poly.type
_entity_poly.pdbx_seq_one_letter_code
_entity_poly.pdbx_strand_id
1 'polypeptide(L)'
;MVICKQPGIGAAVPPHQDSTFLYTSPPSAMGFWYALEDATRENGCLSFLPGSHKWAPITKRFVRKADGRGTEFAVNEGPQFPEGQGRGEEGKVGEEGEYVMGEVKAGDLVLIHGNLLHKSERNTSEKGRIIYTFHAIEGEGAVYDERNWLQPPAGGFTKI
;
A
#
# COMPACT_ATOMS: atom_id res chain seq x y z
N MET A 1 6.54 10.31 2.24
CA MET A 1 7.58 9.90 1.28
C MET A 1 7.44 10.71 -0.01
N VAL A 2 8.55 10.99 -0.69
CA VAL A 2 8.53 11.45 -2.09
C VAL A 2 9.01 10.28 -2.95
N ILE A 3 8.23 9.89 -3.96
CA ILE A 3 8.59 8.77 -4.84
C ILE A 3 8.91 9.33 -6.21
N CYS A 4 10.17 9.16 -6.63
CA CYS A 4 10.66 9.58 -7.94
C CYS A 4 10.76 8.37 -8.86
N LYS A 5 9.84 8.23 -9.81
CA LYS A 5 10.06 7.33 -10.96
C LYS A 5 10.84 8.06 -12.03
N GLN A 6 12.16 7.88 -11.99
CA GLN A 6 13.08 8.48 -12.96
C GLN A 6 12.75 8.01 -14.40
N PRO A 7 12.95 8.87 -15.41
CA PRO A 7 12.81 8.50 -16.83
C PRO A 7 13.59 7.23 -17.18
N GLY A 8 12.96 6.31 -17.92
CA GLY A 8 13.53 5.05 -18.42
C GLY A 8 13.91 3.97 -17.39
N ILE A 9 14.27 4.37 -16.16
CA ILE A 9 14.84 3.48 -15.14
C ILE A 9 13.96 3.32 -13.89
N GLY A 10 12.89 4.11 -13.74
CA GLY A 10 11.99 4.03 -12.59
C GLY A 10 11.34 2.64 -12.46
N ALA A 11 11.70 1.90 -11.42
CA ALA A 11 11.30 0.51 -11.24
C ALA A 11 9.79 0.33 -11.04
N ALA A 12 9.28 -0.84 -11.43
CA ALA A 12 7.92 -1.26 -11.11
C ALA A 12 7.77 -1.48 -9.60
N VAL A 13 6.58 -1.22 -9.08
CA VAL A 13 6.16 -1.61 -7.73
C VAL A 13 5.14 -2.75 -7.89
N PRO A 14 5.44 -3.96 -7.39
CA PRO A 14 4.55 -5.11 -7.54
C PRO A 14 3.22 -4.90 -6.77
N PRO A 15 2.18 -5.69 -7.08
CA PRO A 15 0.93 -5.72 -6.31
C PRO A 15 1.16 -5.82 -4.81
N HIS A 16 0.55 -4.92 -4.06
CA HIS A 16 0.58 -4.92 -2.60
C HIS A 16 -0.63 -4.20 -2.00
N GLN A 17 -0.75 -4.31 -0.67
CA GLN A 17 -1.68 -3.58 0.19
C GLN A 17 -0.85 -2.80 1.22
N ASP A 18 -1.13 -1.51 1.43
CA ASP A 18 -0.40 -0.67 2.39
C ASP A 18 -0.50 -1.21 3.83
N SER A 19 -1.62 -1.81 4.19
CA SER A 19 -1.82 -2.44 5.51
C SER A 19 -0.88 -3.63 5.76
N THR A 20 -0.17 -4.14 4.74
CA THR A 20 0.96 -5.08 4.91
C THR A 20 2.12 -4.41 5.66
N PHE A 21 2.32 -3.11 5.47
CA PHE A 21 3.45 -2.35 6.00
C PHE A 21 3.08 -1.49 7.21
N LEU A 22 1.83 -0.99 7.24
CA LEU A 22 1.31 -0.08 8.26
C LEU A 22 0.09 -0.74 8.93
N TYR A 23 0.32 -1.88 9.57
CA TYR A 23 -0.76 -2.70 10.08
C TYR A 23 -1.36 -2.13 11.37
N THR A 24 -2.68 -2.08 11.43
CA THR A 24 -3.45 -1.84 12.64
C THR A 24 -4.46 -2.97 12.85
N SER A 25 -4.97 -3.13 14.07
CA SER A 25 -6.09 -4.03 14.35
C SER A 25 -7.29 -3.26 14.91
N PRO A 26 -8.42 -3.16 14.19
CA PRO A 26 -8.61 -3.58 12.79
C PRO A 26 -7.76 -2.74 11.80
N PRO A 27 -7.47 -3.24 10.58
CA PRO A 27 -6.71 -2.51 9.56
C PRO A 27 -7.40 -1.20 9.15
N SER A 28 -6.66 -0.10 9.21
CA SER A 28 -7.20 1.26 9.04
C SER A 28 -6.34 2.19 8.20
N ALA A 29 -5.28 1.70 7.56
CA ALA A 29 -4.37 2.56 6.81
C ALA A 29 -5.09 3.23 5.62
N MET A 30 -4.78 4.49 5.37
CA MET A 30 -5.23 5.27 4.22
C MET A 30 -4.04 6.00 3.60
N GLY A 31 -3.73 5.69 2.35
CA GLY A 31 -2.71 6.37 1.57
C GLY A 31 -3.26 7.62 0.91
N PHE A 32 -2.55 8.73 1.08
CA PHE A 32 -2.74 9.97 0.34
C PHE A 32 -1.63 10.04 -0.69
N TRP A 33 -1.98 9.97 -1.97
CA TRP A 33 -1.02 9.97 -3.07
C TRP A 33 -1.26 11.20 -3.93
N TYR A 34 -0.33 12.16 -3.88
CA TYR A 34 -0.45 13.46 -4.53
C TYR A 34 0.47 13.54 -5.74
N ALA A 35 -0.11 13.71 -6.92
CA ALA A 35 0.62 13.82 -8.18
C ALA A 35 1.38 15.16 -8.23
N LEU A 36 2.71 15.13 -8.19
CA LEU A 36 3.51 16.34 -8.42
C LEU A 36 3.84 16.54 -9.91
N GLU A 37 3.79 15.45 -10.68
CA GLU A 37 3.86 15.42 -12.13
C GLU A 37 2.70 14.58 -12.67
N ASP A 38 2.32 14.78 -13.93
CA ASP A 38 1.36 13.92 -14.63
C ASP A 38 1.77 12.45 -14.50
N ALA A 39 0.81 11.59 -14.16
CA ALA A 39 1.02 10.16 -14.09
C ALA A 39 0.22 9.47 -15.19
N THR A 40 0.92 8.96 -16.19
CA THR A 40 0.37 8.30 -17.37
C THR A 40 0.72 6.82 -17.37
N ARG A 41 0.14 6.05 -18.29
CA ARG A 41 0.50 4.65 -18.55
C ARG A 41 2.00 4.49 -18.80
N GLU A 42 2.62 5.38 -19.59
CA GLU A 42 4.01 5.26 -20.04
C GLU A 42 5.03 5.60 -18.93
N ASN A 43 4.68 6.52 -18.01
CA ASN A 43 5.57 6.90 -16.91
C ASN A 43 5.25 6.18 -15.57
N GLY A 44 4.37 5.18 -15.63
CA GLY A 44 4.10 4.28 -14.51
C GLY A 44 3.17 4.87 -13.46
N CYS A 45 1.98 5.32 -13.90
CA CYS A 45 0.81 5.58 -13.06
C CYS A 45 0.42 4.37 -12.20
N LEU A 46 -0.50 4.61 -11.27
CA LEU A 46 -1.04 3.54 -10.43
C LEU A 46 -1.99 2.67 -11.24
N SER A 47 -2.02 1.38 -10.90
CA SER A 47 -3.10 0.48 -11.31
C SER A 47 -3.71 -0.15 -10.08
N PHE A 48 -5.03 -0.24 -10.05
CA PHE A 48 -5.80 -0.72 -8.90
C PHE A 48 -6.59 -1.94 -9.31
N LEU A 49 -6.76 -2.88 -8.39
CA LEU A 49 -7.73 -3.95 -8.55
C LEU A 49 -9.04 -3.53 -7.87
N PRO A 50 -10.07 -3.09 -8.62
CA PRO A 50 -11.26 -2.48 -8.03
C PRO A 50 -11.97 -3.44 -7.07
N GLY A 51 -12.44 -2.91 -5.93
CA GLY A 51 -13.16 -3.69 -4.93
C GLY A 51 -12.30 -4.65 -4.08
N SER A 52 -11.02 -4.85 -4.40
CA SER A 52 -10.14 -5.80 -3.68
C SER A 52 -10.04 -5.55 -2.17
N HIS A 53 -10.15 -4.30 -1.72
CA HIS A 53 -10.19 -3.96 -0.30
C HIS A 53 -11.33 -4.63 0.50
N LYS A 54 -12.35 -5.18 -0.17
CA LYS A 54 -13.52 -5.84 0.44
C LYS A 54 -13.42 -7.36 0.49
N TRP A 55 -12.44 -7.97 -0.15
CA TRP A 55 -12.34 -9.43 -0.28
C TRP A 55 -10.92 -9.99 -0.22
N ALA A 56 -9.88 -9.19 -0.53
CA ALA A 56 -8.50 -9.62 -0.51
C ALA A 56 -7.91 -9.51 0.91
N PRO A 57 -7.57 -10.62 1.58
CA PRO A 57 -7.03 -10.58 2.93
C PRO A 57 -5.59 -10.08 2.96
N ILE A 58 -5.23 -9.37 4.03
CA ILE A 58 -3.83 -9.06 4.34
C ILE A 58 -3.16 -10.36 4.84
N THR A 59 -2.45 -11.05 3.96
CA THR A 59 -1.85 -12.38 4.25
C THR A 59 -0.43 -12.30 4.82
N LYS A 60 0.25 -11.17 4.63
CA LYS A 60 1.64 -10.96 5.02
C LYS A 60 1.77 -9.63 5.75
N ARG A 61 2.83 -9.50 6.53
CA ARG A 61 3.20 -8.25 7.18
C ARG A 61 4.70 -7.98 7.08
N PHE A 62 5.08 -6.73 6.87
CA PHE A 62 6.46 -6.28 6.89
C PHE A 62 6.82 -5.76 8.29
N VAL A 63 7.54 -6.59 9.04
CA VAL A 63 7.74 -6.44 10.48
C VAL A 63 9.21 -6.33 10.85
N ARG A 64 9.50 -5.78 12.04
CA ARG A 64 10.82 -5.91 12.67
C ARG A 64 11.05 -7.37 13.06
N LYS A 65 12.26 -7.86 12.83
CA LYS A 65 12.67 -9.18 13.31
C LYS A 65 12.66 -9.21 14.84
N ALA A 66 12.31 -10.36 15.41
CA ALA A 66 12.25 -10.55 16.85
C ALA A 66 13.61 -10.34 17.55
N ASP A 67 14.73 -10.53 16.82
CA ASP A 67 16.08 -10.28 17.31
C ASP A 67 16.50 -8.80 17.25
N GLY A 68 15.60 -7.91 16.82
CA GLY A 68 15.83 -6.48 16.69
C GLY A 68 16.73 -6.07 15.52
N ARG A 69 17.20 -7.02 14.68
CA ARG A 69 18.16 -6.76 13.61
C ARG A 69 17.50 -6.77 12.24
N GLY A 70 16.90 -5.63 11.89
CA GLY A 70 16.30 -5.40 10.58
C GLY A 70 14.85 -5.88 10.50
N THR A 71 14.42 -6.19 9.28
CA THR A 71 13.00 -6.43 8.95
C THR A 71 12.81 -7.72 8.15
N GLU A 72 11.61 -8.27 8.18
CA GLU A 72 11.22 -9.44 7.39
C GLU A 72 9.73 -9.40 7.01
N PHE A 73 9.36 -10.23 6.03
CA PHE A 73 7.97 -10.53 5.77
C PHE A 73 7.55 -11.74 6.61
N ALA A 74 6.60 -11.55 7.52
CA ALA A 74 5.97 -12.60 8.31
C ALA A 74 4.55 -12.90 7.80
N VAL A 75 4.06 -14.10 8.06
CA VAL A 75 2.64 -14.44 7.84
C VAL A 75 1.76 -13.62 8.78
N ASN A 76 0.62 -13.12 8.30
CA ASN A 76 -0.34 -12.45 9.16
C ASN A 76 -1.19 -13.48 9.93
N GLU A 77 -0.82 -13.73 11.18
CA GLU A 77 -1.56 -14.58 12.14
C GLU A 77 -2.65 -13.80 12.90
N GLY A 78 -2.68 -12.47 12.79
CA GLY A 78 -3.71 -11.62 13.39
C GLY A 78 -5.00 -11.58 12.56
N PRO A 79 -5.97 -10.72 12.94
CA PRO A 79 -7.19 -10.54 12.17
C PRO A 79 -6.88 -10.24 10.69
N GLN A 80 -7.48 -10.99 9.79
CA GLN A 80 -7.39 -10.68 8.37
C GLN A 80 -8.61 -9.85 8.02
N PHE A 81 -8.39 -8.71 7.38
CA PHE A 81 -9.49 -7.89 6.86
C PHE A 81 -9.63 -8.14 5.35
N PRO A 82 -10.85 -8.38 4.86
CA PRO A 82 -12.15 -8.34 5.59
C PRO A 82 -12.36 -9.50 6.59
N GLU A 83 -13.07 -9.22 7.70
CA GLU A 83 -13.39 -10.22 8.73
C GLU A 83 -14.34 -11.31 8.20
N GLY A 84 -14.09 -12.58 8.52
CA GLY A 84 -15.09 -13.65 8.47
C GLY A 84 -15.55 -14.12 7.09
N GLN A 85 -15.08 -13.55 5.98
CA GLN A 85 -15.27 -14.15 4.66
C GLN A 85 -14.08 -15.05 4.38
N GLY A 86 -14.24 -16.30 4.82
CA GLY A 86 -13.28 -17.37 4.60
C GLY A 86 -12.81 -17.38 3.15
N ARG A 87 -11.57 -17.87 2.97
CA ARG A 87 -11.05 -18.43 1.72
C ARG A 87 -12.19 -18.65 0.71
N GLY A 88 -12.36 -17.69 -0.20
CA GLY A 88 -13.05 -17.95 -1.45
C GLY A 88 -12.15 -18.94 -2.19
N GLU A 89 -12.31 -20.21 -1.83
CA GLU A 89 -11.51 -21.36 -2.23
C GLU A 89 -10.00 -21.22 -1.92
N GLU A 90 -9.35 -22.31 -1.54
CA GLU A 90 -7.89 -22.42 -1.49
C GLU A 90 -7.26 -22.37 -2.92
N GLY A 91 -7.76 -21.49 -3.79
CA GLY A 91 -7.56 -21.57 -5.24
C GLY A 91 -7.37 -20.26 -6.00
N LYS A 92 -7.28 -19.09 -5.34
CA LYS A 92 -7.03 -17.80 -6.05
C LYS A 92 -5.99 -16.88 -5.39
N VAL A 93 -5.00 -17.42 -4.70
CA VAL A 93 -3.76 -16.64 -4.46
C VAL A 93 -2.99 -16.61 -5.78
N GLY A 94 -3.42 -15.73 -6.70
CA GLY A 94 -2.86 -15.63 -8.04
C GLY A 94 -3.84 -15.36 -9.18
N GLU A 95 -5.16 -15.32 -8.96
CA GLU A 95 -6.12 -15.22 -10.07
C GLU A 95 -6.79 -13.84 -10.24
N GLU A 96 -6.47 -13.22 -11.38
CA GLU A 96 -7.43 -12.78 -12.41
C GLU A 96 -8.49 -11.74 -12.03
N GLY A 97 -8.03 -10.65 -11.46
CA GLY A 97 -8.77 -9.39 -11.52
C GLY A 97 -8.10 -8.43 -12.50
N GLU A 98 -8.87 -7.77 -13.36
CA GLU A 98 -8.32 -6.76 -14.25
C GLU A 98 -7.90 -5.53 -13.44
N TYR A 99 -6.61 -5.23 -13.45
CA TYR A 99 -6.09 -4.00 -12.88
C TYR A 99 -6.46 -2.84 -13.80
N VAL A 100 -7.16 -1.85 -13.25
CA VAL A 100 -7.54 -0.63 -13.96
C VAL A 100 -6.49 0.43 -13.72
N MET A 101 -5.97 1.02 -14.80
CA MET A 101 -5.02 2.13 -14.72
C MET A 101 -5.72 3.42 -14.29
N GLY A 102 -5.14 4.11 -13.32
CA GLY A 102 -5.58 5.44 -12.87
C GLY A 102 -4.58 6.50 -13.32
N GLU A 103 -4.69 6.95 -14.58
CA GLU A 103 -3.95 8.12 -15.03
C GLU A 103 -4.53 9.38 -14.39
N VAL A 104 -3.64 10.28 -13.94
CA VAL A 104 -4.01 11.51 -13.26
C VAL A 104 -3.07 12.65 -13.68
N LYS A 105 -3.51 13.89 -13.47
CA LYS A 105 -2.74 15.10 -13.75
C LYS A 105 -2.00 15.59 -12.52
N ALA A 106 -0.94 16.37 -12.74
CA ALA A 106 -0.27 17.07 -11.66
C ALA A 106 -1.29 17.91 -10.84
N GLY A 107 -1.26 17.78 -9.52
CA GLY A 107 -2.20 18.39 -8.59
C GLY A 107 -3.34 17.47 -8.11
N ASP A 108 -3.57 16.35 -8.78
CA ASP A 108 -4.60 15.39 -8.36
C ASP A 108 -4.18 14.62 -7.09
N LEU A 109 -5.15 14.40 -6.21
CA LEU A 109 -5.03 13.52 -5.04
C LEU A 109 -5.77 12.21 -5.31
N VAL A 110 -5.06 11.09 -5.13
CA VAL A 110 -5.64 9.75 -5.09
C VAL A 110 -5.66 9.26 -3.65
N LEU A 111 -6.85 8.90 -3.16
CA LEU A 111 -7.03 8.24 -1.87
C LEU A 111 -6.97 6.72 -2.05
N ILE A 112 -6.12 6.06 -1.28
CA ILE A 112 -5.84 4.62 -1.38
C ILE A 112 -6.23 3.95 -0.07
N HIS A 113 -7.33 3.20 -0.09
CA HIS A 113 -7.68 2.35 1.06
C HIS A 113 -6.55 1.34 1.31
N GLY A 114 -6.09 1.17 2.55
CA GLY A 114 -4.88 0.41 2.85
C GLY A 114 -4.91 -1.07 2.46
N ASN A 115 -6.12 -1.62 2.30
CA ASN A 115 -6.34 -2.99 1.84
C ASN A 115 -6.59 -3.12 0.33
N LEU A 116 -6.59 -2.02 -0.42
CA LEU A 116 -6.75 -2.05 -1.87
C LEU A 116 -5.47 -2.59 -2.52
N LEU A 117 -5.60 -3.67 -3.29
CA LEU A 117 -4.50 -4.16 -4.11
C LEU A 117 -4.20 -3.14 -5.20
N HIS A 118 -2.96 -2.64 -5.19
CA HIS A 118 -2.49 -1.67 -6.15
C HIS A 118 -1.03 -1.92 -6.52
N LYS A 119 -0.64 -1.45 -7.70
CA LYS A 119 0.69 -1.62 -8.28
C LYS A 119 1.05 -0.42 -9.16
N SER A 120 2.26 -0.40 -9.68
CA SER A 120 2.60 0.50 -10.78
C SER A 120 3.72 -0.07 -11.65
N GLU A 121 3.61 0.06 -12.97
CA GLU A 121 4.56 -0.49 -13.93
C GLU A 121 5.85 0.32 -14.03
N ARG A 122 6.92 -0.21 -14.64
CA ARG A 122 8.17 0.53 -14.87
C ARG A 122 7.89 1.83 -15.65
N ASN A 123 8.57 2.93 -15.30
CA ASN A 123 8.60 4.12 -16.13
C ASN A 123 9.53 3.85 -17.32
N THR A 124 8.95 3.73 -18.52
CA THR A 124 9.69 3.52 -19.77
C THR A 124 9.76 4.79 -20.62
N SER A 125 9.19 5.89 -20.13
CA SER A 125 9.15 7.18 -20.82
C SER A 125 10.38 8.05 -20.53
N GLU A 126 10.52 9.13 -21.30
CA GLU A 126 11.52 10.20 -21.09
C GLU A 126 11.09 11.24 -20.03
N LYS A 127 9.91 11.09 -19.43
CA LYS A 127 9.39 12.00 -18.41
C LYS A 127 9.47 11.39 -17.03
N GLY A 128 9.72 12.23 -16.02
CA GLY A 128 9.61 11.84 -14.62
C GLY A 128 8.16 11.50 -14.24
N ARG A 129 8.03 10.79 -13.12
CA ARG A 129 6.80 10.75 -12.34
C ARG A 129 7.12 10.86 -10.86
N ILE A 130 7.09 12.08 -10.37
CA ILE A 130 7.30 12.42 -8.97
C ILE A 130 5.95 12.57 -8.28
N ILE A 131 5.85 11.98 -7.08
CA ILE A 131 4.69 12.15 -6.19
C ILE A 131 5.12 12.43 -4.76
N TYR A 132 4.25 13.07 -4.02
CA TYR A 132 4.30 13.13 -2.57
C TYR A 132 3.22 12.20 -2.00
N THR A 133 3.57 11.40 -1.00
CA THR A 133 2.61 10.52 -0.33
C THR A 133 2.82 10.47 1.16
N PHE A 134 1.72 10.37 1.91
CA PHE A 134 1.73 10.08 3.32
C PHE A 134 0.55 9.15 3.63
N HIS A 135 0.61 8.50 4.79
CA HIS A 135 -0.43 7.60 5.25
C HIS A 135 -1.02 8.12 6.55
N ALA A 136 -2.33 7.99 6.69
CA ALA A 136 -3.04 8.14 7.95
C ALA A 136 -3.51 6.76 8.44
N ILE A 137 -3.66 6.63 9.75
CA ILE A 137 -4.25 5.47 10.43
C ILE A 137 -5.31 5.98 11.40
N GLU A 138 -6.28 5.13 11.74
CA GLU A 138 -7.26 5.44 12.78
C GLU A 138 -6.55 5.47 14.14
N GLY A 139 -6.78 6.53 14.90
CA GLY A 139 -6.20 6.72 16.24
C GLY A 139 -7.10 6.22 17.36
N GLU A 140 -8.39 6.07 17.12
CA GLU A 140 -9.38 5.61 18.09
C GLU A 140 -9.94 4.23 17.70
N GLY A 141 -9.82 3.25 18.60
CA GLY A 141 -10.36 1.91 18.38
C GLY A 141 -9.51 1.01 17.45
N ALA A 142 -8.40 1.50 16.91
CA ALA A 142 -7.42 0.71 16.18
C ALA A 142 -6.07 0.63 16.93
N VAL A 143 -5.50 -0.57 17.03
CA VAL A 143 -4.21 -0.80 17.67
C VAL A 143 -3.10 -0.82 16.61
N TYR A 144 -2.15 0.10 16.68
CA TYR A 144 -0.95 0.07 15.84
C TYR A 144 0.03 -1.00 16.31
N ASP A 145 0.41 -1.92 15.42
CA ASP A 145 1.15 -3.09 15.82
C ASP A 145 2.64 -2.79 16.13
N GLU A 146 3.10 -3.23 17.30
CA GLU A 146 4.46 -3.01 17.80
C GLU A 146 5.55 -3.72 16.96
N ARG A 147 5.16 -4.70 16.14
CA ARG A 147 6.07 -5.35 15.20
C ARG A 147 6.17 -4.63 13.87
N ASN A 148 5.35 -3.62 13.57
CA ASN A 148 5.49 -2.85 12.32
C ASN A 148 6.93 -2.35 12.16
N TRP A 149 7.44 -2.36 10.93
CA TRP A 149 8.81 -1.91 10.64
C TRP A 149 9.03 -0.46 11.11
N LEU A 150 8.04 0.39 10.87
CA LEU A 150 7.94 1.76 11.36
C LEU A 150 7.31 1.72 12.75
N GLN A 151 7.97 2.38 13.72
CA GLN A 151 7.42 2.59 15.05
C GLN A 151 7.38 4.09 15.33
N PRO A 152 6.36 4.59 16.04
CA PRO A 152 6.30 6.00 16.39
C PRO A 152 7.48 6.39 17.30
N PRO A 153 7.90 7.66 17.29
CA PRO A 153 8.79 8.18 18.32
C PRO A 153 8.09 8.17 19.70
N ALA A 154 8.82 8.49 20.76
CA ALA A 154 8.27 8.52 22.14
C ALA A 154 7.02 9.41 22.29
N GLY A 155 6.86 10.45 21.46
CA GLY A 155 5.69 11.33 21.43
C GLY A 155 4.48 10.81 20.62
N GLY A 156 4.57 9.62 20.03
CA GLY A 156 3.54 9.09 19.13
C GLY A 156 3.65 9.64 17.70
N PHE A 157 2.75 9.21 16.83
CA PHE A 157 2.56 9.84 15.52
C PHE A 157 1.85 11.19 15.66
N THR A 158 2.08 12.09 14.70
CA THR A 158 1.30 13.32 14.57
C THR A 158 -0.18 13.00 14.38
N LYS A 159 -1.03 13.67 15.15
CA LYS A 159 -2.50 13.62 15.01
C LYS A 159 -2.98 14.80 14.16
N ILE A 160 -3.98 14.55 13.32
CA ILE A 160 -4.60 15.56 12.44
C ILE A 160 -6.01 15.84 12.96
#